data_AF-A0A8H6QTP1-F1
#
_entry.id   AF-A0A8H6QTP1-F1
#
_cell.length_a   1.000
_cell.length_b   1.000
_cell.length_c   1.000
_cell.angle_alpha   90.00
_cell.angle_beta   90.00
_cell.angle_gamma   90.00
#
_symmetry.space_group_name_H-M   'P 1'
#
loop_
_entity.id
_entity.type
_entity.pdbx_description
1 polymer ?
#
loop_
_entity_poly.entity_id
_entity_poly.type
_entity_poly.pdbx_seq_one_letter_code
_entity_poly.pdbx_strand_id
1 'polypeptide(L)'
;MSTTSVLDGFSLLPMTPPDLVDGLPSVHQDAAAVTTAIHVISTERAALANLEQIYQTDRLAQENLARAVGQIVRTVRNGGKLVVCGVGKSGKIGQKLEATMNSMGIYSAFLHPTEALHGDLGMIRPHDTLLVISFSGRTPELLLLLPHIPSTVPVIAITSHMHPDTCPILSFHSSDMGILLPAPIHEDEESSLGVRAPTSSTTVALALGDALAIATARRLHNTPGRGPAEVFKGFHPGGAIGAASAAAVLTPSSMSITSISSDYIQSGSTASSEIVSFPRRASRQQPLITDVLVPLDQIPTVSAADEVRLLDVLLTAIQHPNAKSWVALSPSEIIPPSHIRSLSQSSNVDLSASALAALGLPFSVSRGDWLRVSGASTLDDVRRRIAKANSACGSRVKVVAVMHDANPEECVGVVEAEEVWGDCG
;
A
#
# COMPACT_ATOMS: atom_id res chain seq x y z
N MET A 1 -15.76 -27.62 -40.65
CA MET A 1 -14.61 -26.78 -41.01
C MET A 1 -15.15 -25.36 -41.17
N SER A 2 -15.25 -24.61 -40.06
CA SER A 2 -14.26 -23.61 -39.62
C SER A 2 -14.32 -22.38 -40.53
N THR A 3 -14.78 -21.22 -40.08
CA THR A 3 -14.03 -20.36 -39.15
C THR A 3 -14.96 -19.26 -38.59
N THR A 4 -14.99 -19.12 -37.26
CA THR A 4 -15.64 -18.02 -36.53
C THR A 4 -14.57 -16.95 -36.26
N SER A 5 -14.71 -15.76 -36.84
CA SER A 5 -13.85 -14.61 -36.54
C SER A 5 -14.34 -13.93 -35.26
N VAL A 6 -13.64 -14.19 -34.15
CA VAL A 6 -13.83 -13.51 -32.87
C VAL A 6 -13.04 -12.20 -32.89
N LEU A 7 -13.51 -11.21 -33.65
CA LEU A 7 -12.96 -9.85 -33.66
C LEU A 7 -14.05 -8.87 -34.09
N ASP A 8 -15.04 -8.61 -33.23
CA ASP A 8 -15.94 -7.43 -33.39
C ASP A 8 -16.77 -7.14 -32.11
N GLY A 9 -16.21 -7.40 -30.93
CA GLY A 9 -16.93 -7.27 -29.65
C GLY A 9 -16.51 -6.11 -28.74
N PHE A 10 -15.58 -5.24 -29.16
CA PHE A 10 -15.04 -4.16 -28.31
C PHE A 10 -15.54 -2.76 -28.65
N SER A 11 -16.39 -2.61 -29.67
CA SER A 11 -16.98 -1.33 -30.03
C SER A 11 -18.39 -1.25 -29.45
N LEU A 12 -18.58 -0.34 -28.48
CA LEU A 12 -19.84 0.04 -27.82
C LEU A 12 -20.23 -0.83 -26.61
N LEU A 13 -19.37 -0.88 -25.59
CA LEU A 13 -19.87 -1.03 -24.23
C LEU A 13 -20.25 0.37 -23.70
N PRO A 14 -21.44 0.55 -23.11
CA PRO A 14 -21.81 1.82 -22.47
C PRO A 14 -20.78 2.17 -21.39
N MET A 15 -20.45 3.46 -21.25
CA MET A 15 -19.44 3.92 -20.28
C MET A 15 -19.85 3.66 -18.83
N THR A 16 -21.15 3.48 -18.57
CA THR A 16 -21.70 3.14 -17.26
C THR A 16 -22.13 1.66 -17.25
N PRO A 17 -21.75 0.87 -16.24
CA PRO A 17 -22.25 -0.50 -16.08
C PRO A 17 -23.76 -0.51 -15.76
N PRO A 18 -24.50 -1.59 -16.12
CA PRO A 18 -25.94 -1.65 -15.89
C PRO A 18 -26.32 -1.70 -14.40
N ASP A 19 -27.43 -1.05 -14.05
CA ASP A 19 -27.98 -0.98 -12.68
C ASP A 19 -28.37 -2.36 -12.12
N LEU A 20 -28.25 -2.51 -10.79
CA LEU A 20 -28.68 -3.70 -10.06
C LEU A 20 -30.20 -3.74 -9.86
N VAL A 21 -30.82 -4.88 -10.20
CA VAL A 21 -32.26 -5.15 -9.97
C VAL A 21 -32.43 -5.83 -8.61
N ASP A 22 -33.23 -5.23 -7.71
CA ASP A 22 -33.44 -5.74 -6.35
C ASP A 22 -34.48 -6.87 -6.26
N GLY A 23 -34.10 -7.97 -5.57
CA GLY A 23 -35.01 -8.91 -4.89
C GLY A 23 -34.89 -10.40 -5.28
N LEU A 24 -34.21 -11.22 -4.44
CA LEU A 24 -34.35 -12.69 -4.27
C LEU A 24 -33.50 -13.21 -3.07
N PRO A 25 -33.76 -14.41 -2.47
CA PRO A 25 -33.41 -14.77 -1.08
C PRO A 25 -31.96 -15.27 -0.84
N SER A 26 -31.53 -15.28 0.42
CA SER A 26 -30.16 -15.31 1.02
C SER A 26 -28.96 -15.95 0.28
N VAL A 27 -29.12 -16.94 -0.59
CA VAL A 27 -28.03 -17.40 -1.50
C VAL A 27 -27.72 -16.33 -2.56
N HIS A 28 -28.70 -15.48 -2.87
CA HIS A 28 -28.58 -14.32 -3.74
C HIS A 28 -27.96 -13.09 -3.05
N GLN A 29 -27.84 -13.05 -1.72
CA GLN A 29 -27.24 -11.89 -1.03
C GLN A 29 -25.73 -11.84 -1.21
N ASP A 30 -25.03 -12.98 -1.12
CA ASP A 30 -23.59 -13.04 -1.40
C ASP A 30 -23.31 -12.76 -2.89
N ALA A 31 -24.15 -13.29 -3.79
CA ALA A 31 -24.07 -12.99 -5.22
C ALA A 31 -24.36 -11.52 -5.53
N ALA A 32 -25.32 -10.89 -4.85
CA ALA A 32 -25.62 -9.47 -4.96
C ALA A 32 -24.44 -8.62 -4.44
N ALA A 33 -23.86 -8.96 -3.28
CA ALA A 33 -22.70 -8.25 -2.73
C ALA A 33 -21.49 -8.31 -3.68
N VAL A 34 -21.22 -9.48 -4.27
CA VAL A 34 -20.15 -9.64 -5.28
C VAL A 34 -20.46 -8.80 -6.53
N THR A 35 -21.71 -8.76 -6.98
CA THR A 35 -22.11 -7.96 -8.14
C THR A 35 -21.95 -6.46 -7.86
N THR A 36 -22.34 -5.99 -6.67
CA THR A 36 -22.09 -4.61 -6.23
C THR A 36 -20.59 -4.28 -6.19
N ALA A 37 -19.76 -5.17 -5.65
CA ALA A 37 -18.32 -4.95 -5.62
C ALA A 37 -17.72 -4.86 -7.03
N ILE A 38 -18.14 -5.73 -7.95
CA ILE A 38 -17.74 -5.67 -9.37
C ILE A 38 -18.20 -4.38 -10.03
N HIS A 39 -19.41 -3.90 -9.69
CA HIS A 39 -19.95 -2.63 -10.19
C HIS A 39 -19.09 -1.44 -9.75
N VAL A 40 -18.72 -1.37 -8.47
CA VAL A 40 -17.81 -0.33 -7.94
C VAL A 40 -16.48 -0.35 -8.69
N ILE A 41 -15.84 -1.52 -8.81
CA ILE A 41 -14.56 -1.67 -9.52
C ILE A 41 -14.69 -1.22 -10.99
N SER A 42 -15.80 -1.59 -11.64
CA SER A 42 -16.05 -1.24 -13.04
C SER A 42 -16.25 0.27 -13.23
N THR A 43 -16.94 0.91 -12.28
CA THR A 43 -17.17 2.36 -12.25
C THR A 43 -15.85 3.12 -12.04
N GLU A 44 -15.02 2.67 -11.10
CA GLU A 44 -13.70 3.29 -10.88
C GLU A 44 -12.79 3.14 -12.11
N ARG A 45 -12.81 1.97 -12.76
CA ARG A 45 -12.10 1.76 -14.03
C ARG A 45 -12.58 2.72 -15.12
N ALA A 46 -13.88 2.93 -15.26
CA ALA A 46 -14.44 3.87 -16.23
C ALA A 46 -14.02 5.32 -15.92
N ALA A 47 -13.97 5.70 -14.64
CA ALA A 47 -13.46 7.01 -14.23
C ALA A 47 -11.98 7.21 -14.58
N LEU A 48 -11.15 6.17 -14.41
CA LEU A 48 -9.74 6.20 -14.84
C LEU A 48 -9.57 6.27 -16.36
N ALA A 49 -10.40 5.57 -17.12
CA ALA A 49 -10.39 5.65 -18.59
C ALA A 49 -10.76 7.06 -19.07
N ASN A 50 -11.73 7.71 -18.42
CA ASN A 50 -12.08 9.11 -18.69
C ASN A 50 -10.91 10.06 -18.38
N LEU A 51 -10.23 9.87 -17.24
CA LEU A 51 -9.03 10.64 -16.89
C LEU A 51 -7.94 10.50 -17.96
N GLU A 52 -7.65 9.28 -18.40
CA GLU A 52 -6.67 9.03 -19.45
C GLU A 52 -7.04 9.76 -20.74
N GLN A 53 -8.31 9.66 -21.17
CA GLN A 53 -8.80 10.32 -22.37
C GLN A 53 -8.64 11.85 -22.29
N ILE A 54 -8.92 12.47 -21.14
CA ILE A 54 -8.70 13.91 -20.93
C ILE A 54 -7.24 14.27 -21.19
N TYR A 55 -6.30 13.56 -20.57
CA TYR A 55 -4.87 13.85 -20.74
C TYR A 55 -4.29 13.44 -22.11
N GLN A 56 -5.01 12.64 -22.90
CA GLN A 56 -4.66 12.34 -24.30
C GLN A 56 -5.19 13.38 -25.30
N THR A 57 -6.35 13.99 -25.02
CA THR A 57 -7.09 14.79 -26.01
C THR A 57 -7.19 16.28 -25.67
N ASP A 58 -7.17 16.65 -24.40
CA ASP A 58 -7.26 18.04 -23.94
C ASP A 58 -5.86 18.66 -23.84
N ARG A 59 -5.60 19.60 -24.75
CA ARG A 59 -4.33 20.33 -24.81
C ARG A 59 -4.07 21.19 -23.57
N LEU A 60 -5.10 21.82 -23.00
CA LEU A 60 -4.94 22.65 -21.81
C LEU A 60 -4.55 21.79 -20.60
N ALA A 61 -5.16 20.61 -20.46
CA ALA A 61 -4.81 19.65 -19.42
C ALA A 61 -3.34 19.19 -19.56
N GLN A 62 -2.90 18.87 -20.78
CA GLN A 62 -1.50 18.50 -21.07
C GLN A 62 -0.50 19.62 -20.74
N GLU A 63 -0.80 20.86 -21.16
CA GLU A 63 0.03 22.03 -20.90
C GLU A 63 0.12 22.31 -19.39
N ASN A 64 -0.99 22.24 -18.67
CA ASN A 64 -0.99 22.42 -17.22
C ASN A 64 -0.26 21.30 -16.47
N LEU A 65 -0.33 20.04 -16.92
CA LEU A 65 0.46 18.97 -16.34
C LEU A 65 1.97 19.21 -16.54
N ALA A 66 2.37 19.61 -17.74
CA ALA A 66 3.76 19.95 -18.04
C ALA A 66 4.25 21.15 -17.21
N ARG A 67 3.39 22.16 -17.01
CA ARG A 67 3.64 23.32 -16.13
C ARG A 67 3.78 22.89 -14.67
N ALA A 68 2.88 22.06 -14.15
CA ALA A 68 2.92 21.54 -12.78
C ALA A 68 4.23 20.78 -12.52
N VAL A 69 4.59 19.84 -13.40
CA VAL A 69 5.87 19.11 -13.33
C VAL A 69 7.06 20.07 -13.32
N GLY A 70 7.07 21.06 -14.22
CA GLY A 70 8.15 22.06 -14.28
C GLY A 70 8.26 22.89 -13.00
N GLN A 71 7.10 23.28 -12.44
CA GLN A 71 7.03 24.07 -11.22
C GLN A 71 7.53 23.30 -9.99
N ILE A 72 7.16 22.02 -9.85
CA ILE A 72 7.65 21.18 -8.75
C ILE A 72 9.17 20.97 -8.87
N VAL A 73 9.69 20.69 -10.07
CA VAL A 73 11.14 20.58 -10.30
C VAL A 73 11.86 21.87 -9.91
N ARG A 74 11.33 23.03 -10.30
CA ARG A 74 11.90 24.34 -9.92
C ARG A 74 11.91 24.53 -8.41
N THR A 75 10.82 24.16 -7.74
CA THR A 75 10.65 24.24 -6.29
C THR A 75 11.75 23.46 -5.57
N VAL A 76 11.90 22.17 -5.92
CA VAL A 76 12.92 21.31 -5.30
C VAL A 76 14.34 21.81 -5.59
N ARG A 77 14.63 22.24 -6.82
CA ARG A 77 15.95 22.79 -7.18
C ARG A 77 16.30 24.07 -6.44
N ASN A 78 15.31 24.86 -6.07
CA ASN A 78 15.48 26.08 -5.29
C ASN A 78 15.52 25.82 -3.77
N GLY A 79 15.53 24.56 -3.33
CA GLY A 79 15.51 24.18 -1.91
C GLY A 79 14.16 24.39 -1.23
N GLY A 80 13.09 24.62 -2.00
CA GLY A 80 11.71 24.60 -1.52
C GLY A 80 11.15 23.18 -1.45
N LYS A 81 9.94 23.06 -0.91
CA LYS A 81 9.20 21.79 -0.83
C LYS A 81 7.82 21.89 -1.47
N LEU A 82 7.28 20.74 -1.85
CA LEU A 82 5.88 20.60 -2.20
C LEU A 82 5.06 20.47 -0.91
N VAL A 83 4.12 21.39 -0.67
CA VAL A 83 3.19 21.29 0.46
C VAL A 83 1.88 20.72 -0.06
N VAL A 84 1.50 19.52 0.37
CA VAL A 84 0.26 18.85 -0.06
C VAL A 84 -0.85 19.14 0.93
N CYS A 85 -2.02 19.54 0.44
CA CYS A 85 -3.11 20.08 1.25
C CYS A 85 -4.46 19.49 0.81
N GLY A 86 -5.29 19.08 1.76
CA GLY A 86 -6.62 18.54 1.49
C GLY A 86 -7.36 18.14 2.77
N VAL A 87 -8.69 18.03 2.68
CA VAL A 87 -9.57 17.67 3.81
C VAL A 87 -10.21 16.30 3.56
N GLY A 88 -10.49 15.57 4.63
CA GLY A 88 -11.24 14.31 4.57
C GLY A 88 -10.57 13.25 3.70
N LYS A 89 -11.33 12.61 2.79
CA LYS A 89 -10.78 11.58 1.89
C LYS A 89 -9.72 12.15 0.94
N SER A 90 -9.90 13.37 0.42
CA SER A 90 -8.88 14.07 -0.36
C SER A 90 -7.61 14.33 0.45
N GLY A 91 -7.73 14.64 1.74
CA GLY A 91 -6.58 14.75 2.65
C GLY A 91 -5.81 13.42 2.80
N LYS A 92 -6.51 12.29 2.90
CA LYS A 92 -5.87 10.96 2.94
C LYS A 92 -5.13 10.63 1.65
N ILE A 93 -5.71 10.98 0.49
CA ILE A 93 -5.00 10.89 -0.79
C ILE A 93 -3.76 11.79 -0.78
N GLY A 94 -3.89 13.01 -0.26
CA GLY A 94 -2.76 13.94 -0.10
C GLY A 94 -1.61 13.37 0.75
N GLN A 95 -1.91 12.68 1.85
CA GLN A 95 -0.90 12.01 2.68
C GLN A 95 -0.20 10.86 1.94
N LYS A 96 -0.95 10.03 1.19
CA LYS A 96 -0.35 8.98 0.34
C LYS A 96 0.57 9.62 -0.72
N LEU A 97 0.11 10.69 -1.37
CA LEU A 97 0.90 11.39 -2.39
C LEU A 97 2.15 12.03 -1.81
N GLU A 98 2.07 12.65 -0.63
CA GLU A 98 3.24 13.17 0.08
C GLU A 98 4.29 12.08 0.33
N ALA A 99 3.87 10.92 0.84
CA ALA A 99 4.76 9.77 1.02
C ALA A 99 5.37 9.30 -0.32
N THR A 100 4.57 9.26 -1.39
CA THR A 100 5.03 8.87 -2.74
C THR A 100 6.06 9.85 -3.30
N MET A 101 5.84 11.15 -3.13
CA MET A 101 6.76 12.22 -3.55
C MET A 101 8.10 12.09 -2.80
N ASN A 102 8.04 11.92 -1.48
CA ASN A 102 9.24 11.77 -0.64
C ASN A 102 10.03 10.51 -1.00
N SER A 103 9.37 9.37 -1.25
CA SER A 103 10.00 8.14 -1.75
C SER A 103 10.72 8.32 -3.09
N MET A 104 10.34 9.31 -3.90
CA MET A 104 10.99 9.60 -5.18
C MET A 104 11.93 10.82 -5.14
N GLY A 105 12.32 11.26 -3.93
CA GLY A 105 13.25 12.36 -3.75
C GLY A 105 12.69 13.74 -4.12
N ILE A 106 11.36 13.89 -4.12
CA ILE A 106 10.67 15.16 -4.23
C ILE A 106 10.28 15.56 -2.80
N TYR A 107 11.01 16.52 -2.22
CA TYR A 107 10.76 16.89 -0.83
C TYR A 107 9.35 17.46 -0.67
N SER A 108 8.56 16.80 0.16
CA SER A 108 7.14 17.04 0.34
C SER A 108 6.74 17.04 1.81
N ALA A 109 5.71 17.80 2.16
CA ALA A 109 5.09 17.78 3.49
C ALA A 109 3.57 17.91 3.36
N PHE A 110 2.82 17.23 4.23
CA PHE A 110 1.36 17.35 4.28
C PHE A 110 0.97 18.43 5.28
N LEU A 111 0.05 19.32 4.88
CA LEU A 111 -0.52 20.36 5.71
C LEU A 111 -2.04 20.18 5.73
N HIS A 112 -2.63 20.04 6.92
CA HIS A 112 -4.07 20.01 7.05
C HIS A 112 -4.62 21.46 7.06
N PRO A 113 -5.62 21.81 6.22
CA PRO A 113 -6.08 23.20 6.10
C PRO A 113 -6.58 23.83 7.41
N THR A 114 -7.26 23.05 8.26
CA THR A 114 -7.72 23.52 9.58
C THR A 114 -6.55 23.84 10.50
N GLU A 115 -5.56 22.95 10.58
CA GLU A 115 -4.38 23.17 11.45
C GLU A 115 -3.53 24.34 10.94
N ALA A 116 -3.47 24.54 9.63
CA ALA A 116 -2.81 25.69 9.03
C ALA A 116 -3.38 27.02 9.53
N LEU A 117 -4.71 27.14 9.58
CA LEU A 117 -5.42 28.30 10.11
C LEU A 117 -5.21 28.51 11.63
N HIS A 118 -4.72 27.49 12.33
CA HIS A 118 -4.47 27.50 13.78
C HIS A 118 -2.98 27.51 14.18
N GLY A 119 -2.05 27.70 13.23
CA GLY A 119 -0.63 27.92 13.52
C GLY A 119 0.33 27.28 12.52
N ASP A 120 -0.11 26.24 11.82
CA ASP A 120 0.77 25.47 10.93
C ASP A 120 1.01 26.17 9.58
N LEU A 121 0.38 27.32 9.33
CA LEU A 121 0.67 28.14 8.15
C LEU A 121 2.16 28.50 8.05
N GLY A 122 2.86 28.61 9.19
CA GLY A 122 4.32 28.82 9.23
C GLY A 122 5.15 27.71 8.59
N MET A 123 4.54 26.56 8.27
CA MET A 123 5.16 25.50 7.48
C MET A 123 5.44 25.95 6.04
N ILE A 124 4.64 26.86 5.49
CA ILE A 124 4.76 27.33 4.10
C ILE A 124 5.82 28.43 4.01
N ARG A 125 6.79 28.24 3.12
CA ARG A 125 7.87 29.19 2.84
C ARG A 125 7.73 29.80 1.44
N PRO A 126 8.31 30.99 1.17
CA PRO A 126 8.15 31.68 -0.12
C PRO A 126 8.62 30.92 -1.36
N HIS A 127 9.48 29.91 -1.20
CA HIS A 127 10.01 29.09 -2.30
C HIS A 127 9.28 27.75 -2.47
N ASP A 128 8.27 27.49 -1.66
CA ASP A 128 7.47 26.28 -1.73
C ASP A 128 6.44 26.36 -2.86
N THR A 129 5.86 25.23 -3.21
CA THR A 129 4.65 25.14 -4.05
C THR A 129 3.58 24.39 -3.28
N LEU A 130 2.34 24.87 -3.33
CA LEU A 130 1.20 24.22 -2.70
C LEU A 130 0.49 23.31 -3.71
N LEU A 131 0.23 22.06 -3.35
CA LEU A 131 -0.63 21.13 -4.08
C LEU A 131 -1.92 20.94 -3.30
N VAL A 132 -3.04 21.44 -3.83
CA VAL A 132 -4.36 21.35 -3.22
C VAL A 132 -5.18 20.26 -3.89
N ILE A 133 -5.79 19.38 -3.09
CA ILE A 133 -6.69 18.32 -3.58
C ILE A 133 -8.10 18.60 -3.07
N SER A 134 -9.02 18.93 -3.98
CA SER A 134 -10.42 19.19 -3.68
C SER A 134 -11.27 18.83 -4.89
N PHE A 135 -12.05 17.76 -4.80
CA PHE A 135 -12.89 17.33 -5.93
C PHE A 135 -13.85 18.45 -6.38
N SER A 136 -14.53 19.14 -5.46
CA SER A 136 -15.48 20.20 -5.79
C SER A 136 -14.86 21.56 -6.11
N GLY A 137 -13.57 21.76 -5.84
CA GLY A 137 -12.92 23.08 -5.92
C GLY A 137 -13.51 24.14 -4.98
N ARG A 138 -14.37 23.74 -4.02
CA ARG A 138 -15.16 24.63 -3.15
C ARG A 138 -15.12 24.26 -1.67
N THR A 139 -14.16 23.42 -1.28
CA THR A 139 -13.99 23.00 0.13
C THR A 139 -13.80 24.22 1.03
N PRO A 140 -14.69 24.46 2.02
CA PRO A 140 -14.67 25.68 2.83
C PRO A 140 -13.34 25.97 3.52
N GLU A 141 -12.70 24.97 4.11
CA GLU A 141 -11.43 25.11 4.82
C GLU A 141 -10.30 25.55 3.88
N LEU A 142 -10.31 25.06 2.63
CA LEU A 142 -9.35 25.48 1.61
C LEU A 142 -9.63 26.91 1.14
N LEU A 143 -10.90 27.26 0.91
CA LEU A 143 -11.28 28.63 0.54
C LEU A 143 -10.93 29.66 1.63
N LEU A 144 -10.96 29.25 2.90
CA LEU A 144 -10.51 30.08 4.02
C LEU A 144 -8.98 30.16 4.11
N LEU A 145 -8.27 29.07 3.81
CA LEU A 145 -6.80 29.04 3.86
C LEU A 145 -6.15 29.88 2.75
N LEU A 146 -6.64 29.77 1.51
CA LEU A 146 -5.97 30.29 0.32
C LEU A 146 -5.67 31.80 0.33
N PRO A 147 -6.55 32.68 0.86
CA PRO A 147 -6.23 34.10 1.04
C PRO A 147 -5.00 34.39 1.91
N HIS A 148 -4.62 33.45 2.78
CA HIS A 148 -3.46 33.59 3.67
C HIS A 148 -2.17 32.99 3.08
N ILE A 149 -2.25 32.35 1.92
CA ILE A 149 -1.08 31.83 1.21
C ILE A 149 -0.35 32.99 0.54
N PRO A 150 0.98 33.14 0.75
CA PRO A 150 1.74 34.21 0.10
C PRO A 150 1.60 34.15 -1.42
N SER A 151 1.39 35.28 -2.09
CA SER A 151 1.20 35.34 -3.55
C SER A 151 2.42 34.87 -4.35
N THR A 152 3.58 34.71 -3.70
CA THR A 152 4.80 34.15 -4.30
C THR A 152 4.80 32.63 -4.34
N VAL A 153 3.89 31.97 -3.62
CA VAL A 153 3.76 30.51 -3.56
C VAL A 153 2.77 30.09 -4.66
N PRO A 154 3.21 29.33 -5.68
CA PRO A 154 2.31 28.80 -6.69
C PRO A 154 1.40 27.74 -6.11
N VAL A 155 0.19 27.64 -6.67
CA VAL A 155 -0.83 26.65 -6.30
C VAL A 155 -1.13 25.75 -7.48
N ILE A 156 -0.92 24.46 -7.29
CA ILE A 156 -1.39 23.40 -8.17
C ILE A 156 -2.67 22.83 -7.54
N ALA A 157 -3.76 22.74 -8.30
CA ALA A 157 -5.04 22.24 -7.81
C ALA A 157 -5.48 21.00 -8.60
N ILE A 158 -5.75 19.89 -7.90
CA ILE A 158 -6.43 18.71 -8.46
C ILE A 158 -7.91 18.80 -8.10
N THR A 159 -8.78 18.96 -9.11
CA THR A 159 -10.24 19.14 -8.93
C THR A 159 -11.03 18.56 -10.10
N SER A 160 -12.36 18.46 -9.97
CA SER A 160 -13.25 18.09 -11.09
C SER A 160 -13.42 19.17 -12.16
N HIS A 161 -12.96 20.40 -11.93
CA HIS A 161 -13.07 21.48 -12.91
C HIS A 161 -12.18 21.23 -14.13
N MET A 162 -12.67 21.61 -15.30
CA MET A 162 -11.91 21.54 -16.56
C MET A 162 -11.13 22.83 -16.87
N HIS A 163 -11.61 23.98 -16.38
CA HIS A 163 -10.98 25.28 -16.64
C HIS A 163 -10.64 26.04 -15.36
N PRO A 164 -9.44 26.66 -15.26
CA PRO A 164 -9.01 27.43 -14.08
C PRO A 164 -10.02 28.51 -13.66
N ASP A 165 -10.60 29.22 -14.63
CA ASP A 165 -11.55 30.33 -14.39
C ASP A 165 -12.83 29.87 -13.67
N THR A 166 -13.16 28.59 -13.75
CA THR A 166 -14.33 28.00 -13.08
C THR A 166 -14.02 27.44 -11.71
N CYS A 167 -12.74 27.36 -11.32
CA CYS A 167 -12.27 26.69 -10.11
C CYS A 167 -12.04 27.70 -8.97
N PRO A 168 -12.93 27.77 -7.96
CA PRO A 168 -12.89 28.85 -6.96
C PRO A 168 -11.61 28.87 -6.12
N ILE A 169 -11.02 27.71 -5.82
CA ILE A 169 -9.74 27.65 -5.11
C ILE A 169 -8.55 28.25 -5.89
N LEU A 170 -8.64 28.42 -7.21
CA LEU A 170 -7.59 29.09 -7.99
C LEU A 170 -7.81 30.60 -8.12
N SER A 171 -8.99 31.11 -7.77
CA SER A 171 -9.35 32.53 -7.94
C SER A 171 -8.58 33.50 -7.03
N PHE A 172 -7.91 32.98 -5.99
CA PHE A 172 -7.15 33.79 -5.02
C PHE A 172 -5.73 34.13 -5.48
N HIS A 173 -5.29 33.58 -6.61
CA HIS A 173 -3.93 33.79 -7.13
C HIS A 173 -3.98 34.27 -8.58
N SER A 174 -2.90 34.89 -9.02
CA SER A 174 -2.77 35.26 -10.43
C SER A 174 -2.79 34.01 -11.31
N SER A 175 -3.29 34.14 -12.54
CA SER A 175 -3.40 33.05 -13.52
C SER A 175 -2.08 32.32 -13.77
N ASP A 176 -0.95 33.00 -13.60
CA ASP A 176 0.38 32.43 -13.79
C ASP A 176 0.82 31.55 -12.61
N MET A 177 0.30 31.84 -11.42
CA MET A 177 0.61 31.15 -10.16
C MET A 177 -0.38 30.02 -9.85
N GLY A 178 -1.57 30.02 -10.47
CA GLY A 178 -2.54 28.94 -10.40
C GLY A 178 -2.40 27.93 -11.54
N ILE A 179 -2.27 26.64 -11.21
CA ILE A 179 -2.20 25.55 -12.19
C ILE A 179 -3.31 24.54 -11.88
N LEU A 180 -4.25 24.36 -12.81
CA LEU A 180 -5.33 23.38 -12.68
C LEU A 180 -4.92 22.04 -13.29
N LEU A 181 -5.09 20.96 -12.54
CA LEU A 181 -5.02 19.58 -13.01
C LEU A 181 -6.43 18.97 -12.97
N PRO A 182 -7.13 18.89 -14.12
CA PRO A 182 -8.48 18.34 -14.18
C PRO A 182 -8.52 16.85 -13.82
N ALA A 183 -9.45 16.49 -12.94
CA ALA A 183 -9.72 15.14 -12.46
C ALA A 183 -11.23 14.89 -12.30
N PRO A 184 -12.08 15.17 -13.31
CA PRO A 184 -13.50 14.84 -13.24
C PRO A 184 -13.70 13.32 -13.31
N ILE A 185 -14.78 12.86 -12.68
CA ILE A 185 -15.32 11.52 -12.87
C ILE A 185 -16.35 11.55 -14.00
N HIS A 186 -16.48 10.43 -14.72
CA HIS A 186 -17.41 10.29 -15.84
C HIS A 186 -18.88 10.42 -15.43
N GLU A 187 -19.18 10.10 -14.18
CA GLU A 187 -20.51 10.13 -13.59
C GLU A 187 -20.40 10.33 -12.08
N ASP A 188 -21.31 11.11 -11.49
CA ASP A 188 -21.33 11.36 -10.05
C ASP A 188 -21.56 10.06 -9.25
N GLU A 189 -20.91 9.94 -8.10
CA GLU A 189 -20.95 8.73 -7.25
C GLU A 189 -22.35 8.42 -6.72
N GLU A 190 -23.19 9.44 -6.54
CA GLU A 190 -24.60 9.25 -6.19
C GLU A 190 -25.38 8.54 -7.30
N SER A 191 -25.15 8.95 -8.56
CA SER A 191 -25.82 8.33 -9.71
C SER A 191 -25.28 6.93 -9.97
N SER A 192 -23.95 6.77 -9.95
CA SER A 192 -23.30 5.50 -10.30
C SER A 192 -23.37 4.45 -9.19
N LEU A 193 -23.34 4.84 -7.90
CA LEU A 193 -23.25 3.92 -6.77
C LEU A 193 -24.41 4.04 -5.76
N GLY A 194 -25.35 4.98 -5.98
CA GLY A 194 -26.45 5.24 -5.07
C GLY A 194 -26.06 5.98 -3.78
N VAL A 195 -24.77 6.34 -3.61
CA VAL A 195 -24.24 7.01 -2.42
C VAL A 195 -23.21 8.07 -2.80
N ARG A 196 -23.23 9.22 -2.10
CA ARG A 196 -22.26 10.32 -2.28
C ARG A 196 -20.89 10.06 -1.62
N ALA A 197 -20.51 8.81 -1.45
CA ALA A 197 -19.25 8.45 -0.81
C ALA A 197 -18.09 8.59 -1.80
N PRO A 198 -17.04 9.37 -1.50
CA PRO A 198 -15.88 9.48 -2.37
C PRO A 198 -15.20 8.13 -2.59
N THR A 199 -15.25 7.64 -3.83
CA THR A 199 -14.67 6.38 -4.33
C THR A 199 -13.93 6.68 -5.63
N SER A 200 -14.66 6.78 -6.74
CA SER A 200 -14.15 7.12 -8.07
C SER A 200 -13.35 8.43 -8.07
N SER A 201 -13.87 9.45 -7.37
CA SER A 201 -13.20 10.76 -7.24
C SER A 201 -11.84 10.65 -6.54
N THR A 202 -11.73 9.79 -5.51
CA THR A 202 -10.47 9.56 -4.80
C THR A 202 -9.50 8.72 -5.61
N THR A 203 -9.99 7.72 -6.35
CA THR A 203 -9.18 6.87 -7.24
C THR A 203 -8.56 7.68 -8.39
N VAL A 204 -9.36 8.55 -9.03
CA VAL A 204 -8.88 9.45 -10.09
C VAL A 204 -7.83 10.43 -9.55
N ALA A 205 -8.07 11.07 -8.40
CA ALA A 205 -7.12 11.99 -7.79
C ALA A 205 -5.79 11.31 -7.40
N LEU A 206 -5.87 10.08 -6.88
CA LEU A 206 -4.69 9.27 -6.55
C LEU A 206 -3.88 8.93 -7.80
N ALA A 207 -4.52 8.42 -8.84
CA ALA A 207 -3.86 8.04 -10.09
C ALA A 207 -3.19 9.24 -10.76
N LEU A 208 -3.85 10.40 -10.81
CA LEU A 208 -3.27 11.62 -11.34
C LEU A 208 -2.09 12.11 -10.50
N GLY A 209 -2.19 12.03 -9.17
CA GLY A 209 -1.09 12.38 -8.27
C GLY A 209 0.13 11.47 -8.43
N ASP A 210 -0.07 10.16 -8.59
CA ASP A 210 1.00 9.19 -8.86
C ASP A 210 1.66 9.46 -10.22
N ALA A 211 0.87 9.78 -11.26
CA ALA A 211 1.39 10.19 -12.55
C ALA A 211 2.23 11.47 -12.45
N LEU A 212 1.76 12.48 -11.71
CA LEU A 212 2.48 13.73 -11.44
C LEU A 212 3.80 13.46 -10.71
N ALA A 213 3.80 12.58 -9.71
CA ALA A 213 4.99 12.20 -8.97
C ALA A 213 6.03 11.55 -9.89
N ILE A 214 5.63 10.53 -10.67
CA ILE A 214 6.55 9.78 -11.55
C ILE A 214 7.11 10.68 -12.65
N ALA A 215 6.27 11.51 -13.26
CA ALA A 215 6.70 12.46 -14.29
C ALA A 215 7.68 13.50 -13.71
N THR A 216 7.42 14.00 -12.51
CA THR A 216 8.31 14.93 -11.79
C THR A 216 9.64 14.28 -11.45
N ALA A 217 9.63 13.06 -10.89
CA ALA A 217 10.84 12.34 -10.54
C ALA A 217 11.72 12.06 -11.76
N ARG A 218 11.12 11.65 -12.90
CA ARG A 218 11.84 11.46 -14.17
C ARG A 218 12.50 12.75 -14.67
N ARG A 219 11.83 13.89 -14.53
CA ARG A 219 12.38 15.18 -14.96
C ARG A 219 13.44 15.73 -13.98
N LEU A 220 13.26 15.46 -12.68
CA LEU A 220 14.18 15.88 -11.63
C LEU A 220 15.50 15.09 -11.68
N HIS A 221 15.39 13.77 -11.82
CA HIS A 221 16.48 12.80 -11.78
C HIS A 221 16.81 12.30 -13.19
N ASN A 222 17.30 13.22 -14.02
CA ASN A 222 17.61 12.96 -15.43
C ASN A 222 19.12 12.78 -15.71
N THR A 223 19.93 12.64 -14.66
CA THR A 223 21.38 12.46 -14.79
C THR A 223 21.72 10.99 -15.04
N PRO A 224 22.61 10.66 -15.99
CA PRO A 224 23.05 9.28 -16.22
C PRO A 224 23.57 8.64 -14.92
N GLY A 225 23.05 7.46 -14.57
CA GLY A 225 23.41 6.73 -13.35
C GLY A 225 22.72 7.22 -12.06
N ARG A 226 21.84 8.22 -12.14
CA ARG A 226 20.99 8.67 -11.02
C ARG A 226 19.58 9.00 -11.53
N GLY A 227 18.89 7.97 -12.00
CA GLY A 227 17.49 8.03 -12.37
C GLY A 227 16.54 7.87 -11.18
N PRO A 228 15.22 7.87 -11.42
CA PRO A 228 14.22 7.71 -10.37
C PRO A 228 14.37 6.41 -9.57
N ALA A 229 14.80 5.31 -10.22
CA ALA A 229 14.96 4.02 -9.57
C ALA A 229 16.11 4.01 -8.56
N GLU A 230 17.25 4.62 -8.93
CA GLU A 230 18.41 4.76 -8.05
C GLU A 230 18.12 5.68 -6.87
N VAL A 231 17.38 6.77 -7.10
CA VAL A 231 16.93 7.67 -6.04
C VAL A 231 15.97 6.96 -5.10
N PHE A 232 14.96 6.27 -5.63
CA PHE A 232 14.03 5.48 -4.84
C PHE A 232 14.77 4.46 -3.96
N LYS A 233 15.75 3.75 -4.52
CA LYS A 233 16.60 2.81 -3.76
C LYS A 233 17.31 3.49 -2.58
N GLY A 234 17.84 4.70 -2.77
CA GLY A 234 18.52 5.46 -1.71
C GLY A 234 17.62 5.83 -0.52
N PHE A 235 16.32 6.00 -0.74
CA PHE A 235 15.34 6.36 0.30
C PHE A 235 14.67 5.16 0.97
N HIS A 236 15.03 3.92 0.59
CA HIS A 236 14.45 2.70 1.14
C HIS A 236 15.52 1.72 1.67
N PRO A 237 16.25 2.09 2.74
CA PRO A 237 17.36 1.28 3.26
C PRO A 237 16.94 -0.04 3.92
N GLY A 238 15.68 -0.18 4.36
CA GLY A 238 15.20 -1.35 5.13
C GLY A 238 14.14 -2.22 4.43
N GLY A 239 13.83 -1.97 3.15
CA GLY A 239 12.68 -2.60 2.47
C GLY A 239 13.04 -3.59 1.36
N ALA A 240 12.22 -4.65 1.21
CA ALA A 240 12.32 -5.62 0.11
C ALA A 240 12.25 -4.99 -1.29
N ILE A 241 11.58 -3.83 -1.43
CA ILE A 241 11.41 -3.12 -2.69
C ILE A 241 12.74 -2.50 -3.19
N GLY A 242 13.59 -2.01 -2.27
CA GLY A 242 14.94 -1.52 -2.61
C GLY A 242 15.89 -2.65 -3.02
N ALA A 243 15.67 -3.87 -2.52
CA ALA A 243 16.41 -5.07 -2.89
C ALA A 243 15.99 -5.64 -4.26
N ALA A 244 14.69 -5.59 -4.61
CA ALA A 244 14.18 -6.09 -5.89
C ALA A 244 14.73 -5.33 -7.11
N SER A 245 14.98 -4.01 -6.98
CA SER A 245 15.64 -3.24 -8.05
C SER A 245 17.15 -3.50 -8.17
N ALA A 246 17.78 -4.27 -7.26
CA ALA A 246 19.20 -4.60 -7.34
C ALA A 246 19.52 -5.76 -8.30
N ALA A 247 18.54 -6.58 -8.68
CA ALA A 247 18.76 -7.78 -9.49
C ALA A 247 18.94 -7.53 -11.00
N ALA A 248 18.79 -6.29 -11.48
CA ALA A 248 18.84 -5.98 -12.92
C ALA A 248 20.20 -5.44 -13.42
N VAL A 249 21.23 -5.35 -12.57
CA VAL A 249 22.59 -4.96 -12.99
C VAL A 249 23.59 -6.00 -12.52
N LEU A 250 23.65 -7.13 -13.24
CA LEU A 250 24.83 -7.99 -13.25
C LEU A 250 25.55 -7.78 -14.58
N THR A 251 26.55 -6.90 -14.55
CA THR A 251 27.61 -6.84 -15.57
C THR A 251 28.34 -8.18 -15.62
N PRO A 252 28.69 -8.73 -16.80
CA PRO A 252 29.40 -9.99 -16.88
C PRO A 252 30.87 -9.73 -16.55
N SER A 253 31.29 -10.11 -15.35
CA SER A 253 32.71 -10.21 -15.01
C SER A 253 32.92 -11.37 -14.06
N SER A 254 33.45 -12.45 -14.62
CA SER A 254 34.30 -13.43 -13.95
C SER A 254 33.68 -14.17 -12.75
N MET A 255 33.05 -15.31 -13.01
CA MET A 255 33.14 -16.43 -12.08
C MET A 255 33.64 -17.68 -12.78
N SER A 256 34.72 -18.17 -12.20
CA SER A 256 35.53 -19.30 -12.57
C SER A 256 34.74 -20.60 -12.55
N ILE A 257 35.14 -21.47 -13.48
CA ILE A 257 34.74 -22.86 -13.61
C ILE A 257 35.15 -23.64 -12.35
N THR A 258 34.20 -24.35 -11.74
CA THR A 258 34.47 -25.65 -11.14
C THR A 258 33.35 -26.62 -11.49
N SER A 259 33.80 -27.69 -12.12
CA SER A 259 33.12 -28.87 -12.67
C SER A 259 32.38 -29.71 -11.64
N ILE A 260 31.38 -30.46 -12.12
CA ILE A 260 31.28 -31.95 -12.13
C ILE A 260 29.83 -32.26 -12.55
N SER A 261 29.59 -32.52 -13.83
CA SER A 261 29.50 -33.85 -14.47
C SER A 261 28.09 -34.45 -14.42
N SER A 262 27.50 -34.65 -15.60
CA SER A 262 26.73 -35.86 -15.86
C SER A 262 26.74 -36.14 -17.36
N ASP A 263 27.42 -37.22 -17.71
CA ASP A 263 27.43 -37.84 -19.04
C ASP A 263 26.01 -38.26 -19.45
N TYR A 264 25.62 -37.98 -20.68
CA TYR A 264 24.88 -38.95 -21.52
C TYR A 264 25.16 -38.67 -23.01
N ILE A 265 25.40 -39.76 -23.73
CA ILE A 265 26.10 -39.88 -25.00
C ILE A 265 25.23 -39.54 -26.24
N GLN A 266 25.93 -39.01 -27.27
CA GLN A 266 25.70 -39.05 -28.73
C GLN A 266 24.65 -40.06 -29.25
N SER A 267 23.84 -39.83 -30.29
CA SER A 267 24.12 -39.31 -31.64
C SER A 267 22.81 -39.33 -32.46
N GLY A 268 22.72 -38.56 -33.54
CA GLY A 268 21.78 -38.85 -34.64
C GLY A 268 21.04 -37.64 -35.23
N SER A 269 21.49 -37.24 -36.41
CA SER A 269 20.88 -36.31 -37.38
C SER A 269 19.35 -36.35 -37.51
N THR A 270 18.70 -35.19 -37.64
CA THR A 270 18.10 -34.66 -38.89
C THR A 270 17.24 -33.43 -38.58
N ALA A 271 17.33 -32.43 -39.47
CA ALA A 271 16.54 -31.21 -39.40
C ALA A 271 15.07 -31.49 -39.70
N SER A 272 14.16 -31.07 -38.82
CA SER A 272 12.81 -30.66 -39.19
C SER A 272 12.19 -29.79 -38.10
N SER A 273 11.42 -28.82 -38.57
CA SER A 273 10.72 -27.77 -37.85
C SER A 273 9.83 -28.29 -36.72
N GLU A 274 10.00 -27.79 -35.51
CA GLU A 274 8.96 -27.89 -34.47
C GLU A 274 8.74 -26.56 -33.74
N ILE A 275 7.45 -26.33 -33.56
CA ILE A 275 6.77 -25.18 -32.98
C ILE A 275 7.30 -24.90 -31.57
N VAL A 276 7.65 -23.65 -31.30
CA VAL A 276 8.03 -23.19 -29.95
C VAL A 276 6.80 -23.30 -29.05
N SER A 277 6.71 -24.41 -28.32
CA SER A 277 5.77 -24.55 -27.20
C SER A 277 6.29 -23.72 -26.03
N PHE A 278 5.42 -22.86 -25.48
CA PHE A 278 5.71 -22.13 -24.25
C PHE A 278 5.99 -23.14 -23.11
N PRO A 279 7.02 -22.94 -22.28
CA PRO A 279 7.27 -23.83 -21.16
C PRO A 279 6.08 -23.79 -20.21
N ARG A 280 5.43 -24.95 -20.00
CA ARG A 280 4.46 -25.16 -18.92
C ARG A 280 5.12 -24.74 -17.61
N ARG A 281 4.53 -23.73 -16.97
CA ARG A 281 4.86 -23.30 -15.60
C ARG A 281 4.92 -24.54 -14.70
N ALA A 282 6.08 -24.80 -14.10
CA ALA A 282 6.21 -25.79 -13.05
C ALA A 282 5.13 -25.54 -11.99
N SER A 283 4.49 -26.62 -11.53
CA SER A 283 3.56 -26.60 -10.41
C SER A 283 4.17 -25.82 -9.26
N ARG A 284 3.57 -24.68 -8.87
CA ARG A 284 3.96 -23.96 -7.65
C ARG A 284 3.82 -24.94 -6.48
N GLN A 285 4.95 -25.34 -5.89
CA GLN A 285 4.94 -26.00 -4.59
C GLN A 285 4.19 -25.08 -3.62
N GLN A 286 3.24 -25.64 -2.87
CA GLN A 286 2.49 -24.88 -1.88
C GLN A 286 3.46 -24.37 -0.81
N PRO A 287 3.32 -23.12 -0.34
CA PRO A 287 4.18 -22.58 0.71
C PRO A 287 4.05 -23.40 2.00
N LEU A 288 5.19 -23.64 2.65
CA LEU A 288 5.28 -24.36 3.92
C LEU A 288 5.14 -23.39 5.09
N ILE A 289 4.74 -23.91 6.25
CA ILE A 289 4.65 -23.11 7.47
C ILE A 289 6.03 -22.57 7.92
N THR A 290 7.11 -23.24 7.54
CA THR A 290 8.49 -22.81 7.79
C THR A 290 8.88 -21.53 7.06
N ASP A 291 8.16 -21.16 6.00
CA ASP A 291 8.46 -19.95 5.21
C ASP A 291 8.02 -18.66 5.93
N VAL A 292 7.16 -18.77 6.94
CA VAL A 292 6.55 -17.62 7.64
C VAL A 292 6.85 -17.56 9.13
N LEU A 293 7.48 -18.59 9.71
CA LEU A 293 7.76 -18.67 11.15
C LEU A 293 8.81 -17.66 11.62
N VAL A 294 8.69 -17.28 12.89
CA VAL A 294 9.73 -16.60 13.65
C VAL A 294 10.42 -17.64 14.53
N PRO A 295 11.74 -17.86 14.37
CA PRO A 295 12.49 -18.79 15.21
C PRO A 295 12.39 -18.42 16.70
N LEU A 296 12.24 -19.42 17.56
CA LEU A 296 11.99 -19.18 19.00
C LEU A 296 13.18 -18.49 19.70
N ASP A 297 14.40 -18.73 19.22
CA ASP A 297 15.65 -18.12 19.68
C ASP A 297 15.79 -16.64 19.29
N GLN A 298 15.02 -16.18 18.29
CA GLN A 298 15.00 -14.77 17.87
C GLN A 298 14.00 -13.92 18.65
N ILE A 299 13.15 -14.54 19.49
CA ILE A 299 12.16 -13.82 20.28
C ILE A 299 12.84 -13.27 21.55
N PRO A 300 12.93 -11.94 21.71
CA PRO A 300 13.55 -11.34 22.88
C PRO A 300 12.68 -11.58 24.12
N THR A 301 13.34 -11.83 25.26
CA THR A 301 12.68 -11.88 26.56
C THR A 301 12.77 -10.51 27.23
N VAL A 302 11.67 -10.02 27.79
CA VAL A 302 11.68 -8.76 28.53
C VAL A 302 12.58 -8.88 29.76
N SER A 303 13.50 -7.94 29.91
CA SER A 303 14.39 -7.85 31.07
C SER A 303 13.99 -6.64 31.90
N ALA A 304 13.45 -6.86 33.09
CA ALA A 304 13.08 -5.82 34.06
C ALA A 304 13.68 -6.12 35.43
N ALA A 305 14.07 -5.07 36.17
CA ALA A 305 14.75 -5.20 37.46
C ALA A 305 13.81 -5.61 38.60
N ASP A 306 12.51 -5.25 38.54
CA ASP A 306 11.51 -5.51 39.57
C ASP A 306 10.22 -6.12 38.98
N GLU A 307 9.36 -5.29 38.39
CA GLU A 307 8.08 -5.72 37.81
C GLU A 307 8.02 -5.29 36.33
N VAL A 308 7.64 -6.22 35.44
CA VAL A 308 7.53 -5.95 34.01
C VAL A 308 6.40 -4.95 33.75
N ARG A 309 6.74 -3.79 33.19
CA ARG A 309 5.77 -2.77 32.79
C ARG A 309 5.44 -2.89 31.31
N LEU A 310 4.31 -2.29 30.94
CA LEU A 310 3.91 -2.21 29.54
C LEU A 310 4.98 -1.51 28.68
N LEU A 311 5.59 -0.45 29.21
CA LEU A 311 6.71 0.22 28.56
C LEU A 311 7.87 -0.74 28.25
N ASP A 312 8.23 -1.64 29.16
CA ASP A 312 9.34 -2.58 28.98
C ASP A 312 9.05 -3.57 27.84
N VAL A 313 7.79 -4.03 27.73
CA VAL A 313 7.31 -4.88 26.63
C VAL A 313 7.41 -4.15 25.29
N LEU A 314 6.89 -2.91 25.21
CA LEU A 314 6.90 -2.11 23.98
C LEU A 314 8.32 -1.74 23.56
N LEU A 315 9.18 -1.36 24.52
CA LEU A 315 10.58 -1.05 24.29
C LEU A 315 11.35 -2.28 23.77
N THR A 316 11.11 -3.45 24.38
CA THR A 316 11.73 -4.71 23.95
C THR A 316 11.34 -5.06 22.51
N ALA A 317 10.08 -4.87 22.12
CA ALA A 317 9.62 -5.08 20.74
C ALA A 317 10.29 -4.13 19.74
N ILE A 318 10.46 -2.85 20.11
CA ILE A 318 11.08 -1.84 19.25
C ILE A 318 12.58 -2.09 19.08
N GLN A 319 13.27 -2.53 20.14
CA GLN A 319 14.71 -2.77 20.13
C GLN A 319 15.11 -4.02 19.33
N HIS A 320 14.17 -4.94 19.07
CA HIS A 320 14.43 -6.21 18.37
C HIS A 320 13.54 -6.36 17.12
N PRO A 321 13.77 -5.55 16.07
CA PRO A 321 12.91 -5.54 14.88
C PRO A 321 12.86 -6.88 14.13
N ASN A 322 13.91 -7.71 14.25
CA ASN A 322 13.98 -9.03 13.63
C ASN A 322 12.97 -10.02 14.21
N ALA A 323 12.47 -9.80 15.42
CA ALA A 323 11.50 -10.66 16.07
C ALA A 323 10.06 -10.42 15.59
N LYS A 324 9.83 -9.59 14.56
CA LYS A 324 8.50 -9.22 14.03
C LYS A 324 7.48 -8.80 15.12
N SER A 325 7.92 -8.09 16.16
CA SER A 325 7.07 -7.71 17.31
C SER A 325 6.55 -8.90 18.14
N TRP A 326 7.24 -10.04 18.14
CA TRP A 326 7.09 -11.05 19.18
C TRP A 326 7.93 -10.67 20.39
N VAL A 327 7.38 -10.87 21.59
CA VAL A 327 8.09 -10.64 22.85
C VAL A 327 7.76 -11.77 23.83
N ALA A 328 8.77 -12.32 24.50
CA ALA A 328 8.58 -13.30 25.57
C ALA A 328 8.57 -12.63 26.94
N LEU A 329 7.60 -12.99 27.79
CA LEU A 329 7.60 -12.60 29.22
C LEU A 329 8.37 -13.61 30.06
N SER A 330 8.29 -14.89 29.68
CA SER A 330 8.96 -16.00 30.32
C SER A 330 9.15 -17.13 29.31
N PRO A 331 9.93 -18.18 29.62
CA PRO A 331 10.06 -19.35 28.73
C PRO A 331 8.73 -20.07 28.42
N SER A 332 7.68 -19.80 29.19
CA SER A 332 6.35 -20.39 29.04
C SER A 332 5.29 -19.43 28.50
N GLU A 333 5.59 -18.13 28.35
CA GLU A 333 4.59 -17.12 27.97
C GLU A 333 5.15 -16.14 26.94
N ILE A 334 4.41 -15.96 25.85
CA ILE A 334 4.77 -15.05 24.78
C ILE A 334 3.63 -14.10 24.45
N ILE A 335 3.97 -12.94 23.93
CA ILE A 335 3.05 -11.90 23.49
C ILE A 335 3.12 -11.86 21.96
N PRO A 336 2.01 -12.18 21.26
CA PRO A 336 1.98 -12.13 19.81
C PRO A 336 1.87 -10.69 19.28
N PRO A 337 2.24 -10.43 18.01
CA PRO A 337 2.24 -9.09 17.42
C PRO A 337 0.89 -8.37 17.48
N SER A 338 -0.24 -9.05 17.28
CA SER A 338 -1.58 -8.43 17.40
C SER A 338 -1.84 -7.87 18.79
N HIS A 339 -1.34 -8.53 19.84
CA HIS A 339 -1.50 -8.08 21.21
C HIS A 339 -0.61 -6.88 21.51
N ILE A 340 0.64 -6.84 21.00
CA ILE A 340 1.51 -5.66 21.11
C ILE A 340 0.86 -4.44 20.42
N ARG A 341 0.23 -4.64 19.26
CA ARG A 341 -0.48 -3.59 18.53
C ARG A 341 -1.71 -3.07 19.30
N SER A 342 -2.47 -3.96 19.94
CA SER A 342 -3.60 -3.57 20.79
C SER A 342 -3.12 -2.75 22.00
N LEU A 343 -2.03 -3.22 22.62
CA LEU A 343 -1.42 -2.58 23.78
C LEU A 343 -0.87 -1.17 23.49
N SER A 344 -0.28 -0.94 22.32
CA SER A 344 0.26 0.38 21.94
C SER A 344 -0.82 1.45 21.69
N GLN A 345 -2.08 1.05 21.52
CA GLN A 345 -3.22 1.96 21.40
C GLN A 345 -3.81 2.37 22.75
N SER A 346 -3.38 1.74 23.85
CA SER A 346 -3.85 2.07 25.19
C SER A 346 -3.11 3.28 25.76
N SER A 347 -3.83 4.20 26.42
CA SER A 347 -3.28 5.43 27.01
C SER A 347 -2.55 5.21 28.35
N ASN A 348 -2.38 3.96 28.80
CA ASN A 348 -1.89 3.60 30.13
C ASN A 348 -0.54 2.87 30.07
N VAL A 349 0.51 3.57 29.64
CA VAL A 349 1.86 3.01 29.38
C VAL A 349 2.61 2.58 30.66
N ASP A 350 2.18 3.08 31.83
CA ASP A 350 2.81 2.80 33.13
C ASP A 350 2.20 1.60 33.90
N LEU A 351 1.22 0.90 33.32
CA LEU A 351 0.64 -0.28 33.98
C LEU A 351 1.63 -1.44 34.03
N SER A 352 1.63 -2.16 35.14
CA SER A 352 2.37 -3.41 35.27
C SER A 352 1.64 -4.57 34.58
N ALA A 353 2.40 -5.60 34.21
CA ALA A 353 1.88 -6.85 33.65
C ALA A 353 0.81 -7.49 34.56
N SER A 354 0.99 -7.40 35.88
CA SER A 354 0.02 -7.93 36.85
C SER A 354 -1.27 -7.11 36.90
N ALA A 355 -1.19 -5.78 36.78
CA ALA A 355 -2.34 -4.89 36.70
C ALA A 355 -3.13 -5.08 35.40
N LEU A 356 -2.45 -5.33 34.27
CA LEU A 356 -3.07 -5.65 32.99
C LEU A 356 -3.83 -6.99 33.03
N ALA A 357 -3.24 -8.02 33.67
CA ALA A 357 -3.91 -9.30 33.88
C ALA A 357 -5.16 -9.17 34.78
N ALA A 358 -5.09 -8.32 35.82
CA ALA A 358 -6.23 -8.06 36.72
C ALA A 358 -7.40 -7.33 36.05
N LEU A 359 -7.15 -6.58 34.97
CA LEU A 359 -8.17 -5.92 34.15
C LEU A 359 -8.88 -6.85 33.15
N GLY A 360 -8.56 -8.16 33.16
CA GLY A 360 -9.21 -9.15 32.30
C GLY A 360 -8.81 -9.04 30.83
N LEU A 361 -7.67 -8.40 30.52
CA LEU A 361 -7.10 -8.31 29.18
C LEU A 361 -5.96 -9.35 29.06
N PRO A 362 -6.22 -10.60 28.63
CA PRO A 362 -5.17 -11.58 28.41
C PRO A 362 -4.29 -11.14 27.24
N PHE A 363 -3.13 -10.55 27.55
CA PHE A 363 -2.21 -10.02 26.55
C PHE A 363 -1.06 -11.00 26.23
N SER A 364 -0.77 -11.96 27.10
CA SER A 364 0.16 -13.07 26.84
C SER A 364 -0.59 -14.37 26.51
N VAL A 365 0.10 -15.28 25.84
CA VAL A 365 -0.38 -16.61 25.48
C VAL A 365 0.57 -17.65 26.08
N SER A 366 0.03 -18.54 26.91
CA SER A 366 0.79 -19.61 27.54
C SER A 366 1.12 -20.72 26.53
N ARG A 367 2.27 -21.37 26.72
CA ARG A 367 2.74 -22.49 25.89
C ARG A 367 1.77 -23.67 25.83
N GLY A 368 0.91 -23.82 26.85
CA GLY A 368 -0.16 -24.82 26.88
C GLY A 368 -1.26 -24.57 25.84
N ASP A 369 -1.45 -23.32 25.41
CA ASP A 369 -2.51 -22.90 24.50
C ASP A 369 -2.06 -22.83 23.02
N TRP A 370 -0.81 -23.21 22.74
CA TRP A 370 -0.25 -23.17 21.39
C TRP A 370 -0.74 -24.35 20.55
N LEU A 371 -1.18 -24.07 19.33
CA LEU A 371 -1.50 -25.13 18.36
C LEU A 371 -0.20 -25.69 17.77
N ARG A 372 0.12 -26.94 18.09
CA ARG A 372 1.32 -27.62 17.58
C ARG A 372 1.10 -28.18 16.17
N VAL A 373 2.01 -27.84 15.25
CA VAL A 373 2.02 -28.33 13.86
C VAL A 373 3.43 -28.78 13.48
N SER A 374 3.55 -29.71 12.52
CA SER A 374 4.86 -30.17 12.03
C SER A 374 5.43 -29.16 11.01
N GLY A 375 6.75 -29.02 10.97
CA GLY A 375 7.46 -28.15 10.02
C GLY A 375 7.16 -28.47 8.55
N ALA A 376 6.94 -29.74 8.23
CA ALA A 376 6.53 -30.19 6.89
C ALA A 376 5.08 -29.82 6.50
N SER A 377 4.30 -29.16 7.37
CA SER A 377 2.90 -28.81 7.08
C SER A 377 2.81 -27.66 6.09
N THR A 378 1.92 -27.79 5.10
CA THR A 378 1.57 -26.68 4.20
C THR A 378 0.74 -25.63 4.93
N LEU A 379 0.73 -24.38 4.44
CA LEU A 379 -0.13 -23.33 5.02
C LEU A 379 -1.62 -23.72 5.01
N ASP A 380 -2.09 -24.41 3.97
CA ASP A 380 -3.49 -24.85 3.88
C ASP A 380 -3.84 -25.94 4.91
N ASP A 381 -2.90 -26.83 5.23
CA ASP A 381 -3.07 -27.80 6.33
C ASP A 381 -3.18 -27.11 7.68
N VAL A 382 -2.35 -26.10 7.92
CA VAL A 382 -2.37 -25.32 9.16
C VAL A 382 -3.68 -24.54 9.28
N ARG A 383 -4.16 -23.89 8.21
CA ARG A 383 -5.48 -23.21 8.18
C ARG A 383 -6.62 -24.14 8.57
N ARG A 384 -6.66 -25.35 8.00
CA ARG A 384 -7.66 -26.37 8.35
C ARG A 384 -7.59 -26.78 9.82
N ARG A 385 -6.38 -26.94 10.37
CA ARG A 385 -6.18 -27.28 11.78
C ARG A 385 -6.64 -26.17 12.71
N ILE A 386 -6.36 -24.90 12.38
CA ILE A 386 -6.83 -23.77 13.18
C ILE A 386 -8.36 -23.69 13.17
N ALA A 387 -8.99 -23.81 12.00
CA ALA A 387 -10.46 -23.77 11.88
C ALA A 387 -11.12 -24.89 12.71
N LYS A 388 -10.54 -26.10 12.69
CA LYS A 388 -11.00 -27.23 13.51
C LYS A 388 -10.82 -26.96 15.01
N ALA A 389 -9.67 -26.44 15.42
CA ALA A 389 -9.39 -26.14 16.83
C ALA A 389 -10.33 -25.05 17.39
N ASN A 390 -10.56 -23.98 16.62
CA ASN A 390 -11.48 -22.89 17.00
C ASN A 390 -12.92 -23.38 17.16
N SER A 391 -13.34 -24.35 16.35
CA SER A 391 -14.70 -24.92 16.41
C SER A 391 -14.89 -25.86 17.61
N ALA A 392 -13.81 -26.43 18.15
CA ALA A 392 -13.85 -27.43 19.22
C ALA A 392 -13.66 -26.83 20.63
N CYS A 393 -12.84 -25.79 20.78
CA CYS A 393 -12.34 -25.36 22.09
C CYS A 393 -13.02 -24.11 22.67
N GLY A 394 -13.90 -23.41 21.94
CA GLY A 394 -14.53 -22.16 22.41
C GLY A 394 -13.57 -20.97 22.58
N SER A 395 -12.26 -21.22 22.68
CA SER A 395 -11.17 -20.25 22.60
C SER A 395 -10.56 -20.22 21.21
N ARG A 396 -10.24 -19.02 20.73
CA ARG A 396 -9.61 -18.80 19.42
C ARG A 396 -8.10 -19.03 19.54
N VAL A 397 -7.54 -19.91 18.72
CA VAL A 397 -6.10 -20.13 18.62
C VAL A 397 -5.43 -18.81 18.21
N LYS A 398 -4.43 -18.39 18.99
CA LYS A 398 -3.64 -17.18 18.75
C LYS A 398 -2.23 -17.47 18.26
N VAL A 399 -1.62 -18.54 18.77
CA VAL A 399 -0.24 -18.92 18.46
C VAL A 399 -0.22 -20.32 17.86
N VAL A 400 0.52 -20.48 16.77
CA VAL A 400 0.84 -21.76 16.14
C VAL A 400 2.32 -22.06 16.37
N ALA A 401 2.61 -23.17 17.02
CA ALA A 401 3.97 -23.63 17.28
C ALA A 401 4.40 -24.64 16.22
N VAL A 402 5.50 -24.35 15.54
CA VAL A 402 6.08 -25.22 14.51
C VAL A 402 7.10 -26.12 15.17
N MET A 403 6.82 -27.42 15.17
CA MET A 403 7.64 -28.46 15.79
C MET A 403 8.62 -29.06 14.79
N HIS A 404 9.78 -29.50 15.26
CA HIS A 404 10.80 -30.14 14.44
C HIS A 404 10.32 -31.51 13.98
N ASP A 405 10.43 -31.83 12.70
CA ASP A 405 9.87 -33.06 12.13
C ASP A 405 10.54 -34.33 12.69
N ALA A 406 11.83 -34.27 13.02
CA ALA A 406 12.57 -35.38 13.63
C ALA A 406 12.39 -35.47 15.16
N ASN A 407 11.91 -34.40 15.81
CA ASN A 407 11.76 -34.32 17.26
C ASN A 407 10.51 -33.49 17.62
N PRO A 408 9.33 -34.13 17.72
CA PRO A 408 8.06 -33.43 17.92
C PRO A 408 7.92 -32.68 19.25
N GLU A 409 8.86 -32.83 20.18
CA GLU A 409 8.91 -32.08 21.44
C GLU A 409 9.73 -30.78 21.32
N GLU A 410 10.47 -30.60 20.22
CA GLU A 410 11.29 -29.43 19.97
C GLU A 410 10.55 -28.42 19.10
N CYS A 411 10.35 -27.22 19.65
CA CYS A 411 9.70 -26.11 18.95
C CYS A 411 10.74 -25.30 18.18
N VAL A 412 10.64 -25.29 16.85
CA VAL A 412 11.54 -24.55 15.95
C VAL A 412 11.20 -23.06 15.95
N GLY A 413 9.91 -22.73 16.01
CA GLY A 413 9.46 -21.34 16.01
C GLY A 413 7.96 -21.21 16.13
N VAL A 414 7.48 -19.98 16.07
CA VAL A 414 6.06 -19.64 16.22
C VAL A 414 5.57 -18.79 15.06
N VAL A 415 4.28 -18.92 14.77
CA VAL A 415 3.55 -18.14 13.78
C VAL A 415 2.27 -17.64 14.44
N GLU A 416 1.87 -16.40 14.14
CA GLU A 416 0.60 -15.89 14.64
C GLU A 416 -0.51 -16.49 13.80
N ALA A 417 -1.56 -17.00 14.45
CA ALA A 417 -2.63 -17.68 13.74
C ALA A 417 -3.18 -16.81 12.59
N GLU A 418 -3.32 -15.50 12.80
CA GLU A 418 -3.81 -14.54 11.80
C GLU A 418 -2.88 -14.40 10.59
N GLU A 419 -1.55 -14.51 10.76
CA GLU A 419 -0.54 -14.43 9.68
C GLU A 419 -0.65 -15.62 8.71
N VAL A 420 -1.17 -16.76 9.16
CA VAL A 420 -1.35 -17.97 8.33
C VAL A 420 -2.35 -17.73 7.19
N TRP A 421 -3.32 -16.81 7.34
CA TRP A 421 -4.27 -16.48 6.26
C TRP A 421 -3.71 -15.51 5.23
N GLY A 422 -2.53 -14.91 5.48
CA GLY A 422 -1.99 -13.80 4.71
C GLY A 422 -2.77 -12.50 4.95
N ASP A 423 -2.18 -11.35 4.62
CA ASP A 423 -2.86 -10.06 4.60
C ASP A 423 -3.98 -10.06 3.54
N CYS A 424 -5.11 -10.67 3.87
CA CYS A 424 -6.42 -10.35 3.32
C CYS A 424 -7.01 -9.26 4.22
N GLY A 425 -6.51 -8.03 4.06
CA GLY A 425 -6.96 -6.82 4.73
C GLY A 425 -6.68 -5.61 3.87
#